data_AF-A0AAW4L5Q2-F1
#
_entry.id   AF-A0AAW4L5Q2-F1
#
_cell.length_a   1.000
_cell.length_b   1.000
_cell.length_c   1.000
_cell.angle_alpha   90.00
_cell.angle_beta   90.00
_cell.angle_gamma   90.00
#
_symmetry.space_group_name_H-M   'P 1'
#
loop_
_entity.id
_entity.type
_entity.pdbx_description
1 polymer ?
#
loop_
_entity_poly.entity_id
_entity_poly.type
_entity_poly.pdbx_seq_one_letter_code
_entity_poly.pdbx_strand_id
1 'polypeptide(L)'
;EMDKISEFVTPQLLEFLKRERAEIGDAFQSTYIDDLRVQLDGVDDRADKTIATLTFSGVSKSSRFDQGEVFSESWNMERAQGDDQPWLV
;
A
#
# COMPACT_ATOMS: atom_id res chain seq x y z
N GLU A 1 10.63 -9.99 -1.53
CA GLU A 1 9.91 -8.69 -1.40
C GLU A 1 8.42 -8.90 -1.16
N MET A 2 7.75 -9.78 -1.94
CA MET A 2 6.35 -10.13 -1.70
C MET A 2 6.07 -10.65 -0.27
N ASP A 3 7.01 -11.37 0.34
CA ASP A 3 6.89 -11.84 1.74
C ASP A 3 6.91 -10.71 2.78
N LYS A 4 7.34 -9.49 2.42
CA LYS A 4 7.25 -8.31 3.29
C LYS A 4 5.90 -7.61 3.15
N ILE A 5 5.26 -7.73 1.98
CA ILE A 5 3.97 -7.10 1.70
C ILE A 5 2.84 -7.86 2.40
N SER A 6 2.99 -9.18 2.59
CA SER A 6 1.98 -10.04 3.22
C SER A 6 1.57 -9.64 4.64
N GLU A 7 2.38 -8.82 5.33
CA GLU A 7 2.06 -8.30 6.66
C GLU A 7 1.03 -7.16 6.63
N PHE A 8 0.82 -6.52 5.46
CA PHE A 8 0.03 -5.30 5.30
C PHE A 8 -1.18 -5.46 4.39
N VAL A 9 -1.37 -6.63 3.79
CA VAL A 9 -2.47 -6.90 2.84
C VAL A 9 -3.26 -8.11 3.30
N THR A 10 -4.54 -8.16 2.93
CA THR A 10 -5.32 -9.40 3.09
C THR A 10 -4.72 -10.56 2.27
N PRO A 11 -4.90 -11.83 2.69
CA PRO A 11 -4.46 -12.98 1.90
C PRO A 11 -5.04 -13.02 0.48
N GLN A 12 -6.28 -12.55 0.29
CA GLN A 12 -6.89 -12.49 -1.04
C GLN A 12 -6.18 -11.47 -1.94
N LEU A 13 -5.87 -10.28 -1.40
CA LEU A 13 -5.14 -9.25 -2.13
C LEU A 13 -3.70 -9.68 -2.43
N LEU A 14 -3.02 -10.35 -1.49
CA LEU A 14 -1.68 -10.89 -1.72
C LEU A 14 -1.63 -11.84 -2.91
N GLU A 15 -2.59 -12.77 -3.00
CA GLU A 15 -2.65 -13.74 -4.11
C GLU A 15 -2.95 -13.06 -5.44
N PHE A 16 -3.75 -11.98 -5.43
CA PHE A 16 -3.95 -11.14 -6.61
C PHE A 16 -2.64 -10.46 -7.04
N LEU A 17 -1.94 -9.79 -6.12
CA LEU A 17 -0.68 -9.10 -6.40
C LEU A 17 0.42 -10.05 -6.91
N LYS A 18 0.46 -11.30 -6.40
CA LYS A 18 1.39 -12.32 -6.89
C LYS A 18 1.10 -12.73 -8.33
N ARG A 19 -0.19 -12.87 -8.71
CA ARG A 19 -0.58 -13.19 -10.10
C ARG A 19 -0.20 -12.07 -11.05
N GLU A 20 -0.56 -10.82 -10.71
CA GLU A 20 -0.19 -9.64 -11.51
C GLU A 20 1.32 -9.54 -11.71
N ARG A 21 2.12 -9.76 -10.66
CA ARG A 21 3.58 -9.78 -10.76
C ARG A 21 4.11 -10.88 -11.68
N ALA A 22 3.49 -12.06 -11.67
CA ALA A 22 3.87 -13.16 -12.56
C ALA A 22 3.52 -12.85 -14.03
N GLU A 23 2.44 -12.11 -14.29
CA GLU A 23 2.02 -11.72 -15.65
C GLU A 23 2.92 -10.62 -16.26
N ILE A 24 3.48 -9.73 -15.44
CA ILE A 24 4.43 -8.68 -15.88
C ILE A 24 5.81 -9.27 -16.25
N GLY A 25 6.14 -10.48 -15.75
CA GLY A 25 7.39 -11.20 -16.03
C GLY A 25 8.59 -10.76 -15.17
N ASP A 26 9.77 -11.31 -15.45
CA ASP A 26 11.02 -11.07 -14.69
C ASP A 26 11.71 -9.71 -14.96
N ALA A 27 11.03 -8.78 -15.64
CA ALA A 27 11.57 -7.44 -15.85
C ALA A 27 11.78 -6.75 -14.49
N PHE A 28 13.02 -6.33 -14.23
CA PHE A 28 13.40 -5.73 -12.95
C PHE A 28 12.63 -4.40 -12.76
N GLN A 29 11.54 -4.44 -12.01
CA GLN A 29 10.77 -3.26 -11.65
C GLN A 29 11.47 -2.56 -10.49
N SER A 30 12.12 -1.44 -10.76
CA SER A 30 12.71 -0.57 -9.73
C SER A 30 11.93 0.74 -9.72
N THR A 31 10.99 0.85 -8.80
CA THR A 31 10.32 2.11 -8.51
C THR A 31 10.99 2.74 -7.31
N TYR A 32 11.43 3.99 -7.47
CA TYR A 32 11.94 4.83 -6.39
C TYR A 32 10.87 5.83 -6.01
N ILE A 33 10.67 6.04 -4.71
CA ILE A 33 9.71 7.00 -4.19
C ILE A 33 10.49 8.10 -3.47
N ASP A 34 10.37 9.32 -3.95
CA ASP A 34 10.92 10.52 -3.32
C ASP A 34 9.80 11.33 -2.64
N ASP A 35 10.15 12.02 -1.56
CA ASP A 35 9.27 12.92 -0.82
C ASP A 35 7.92 12.30 -0.40
N LEU A 36 7.94 11.03 0.02
CA LEU A 36 6.73 10.34 0.51
C LEU A 36 6.15 11.08 1.72
N ARG A 37 4.92 11.56 1.58
CA ARG A 37 4.10 12.14 2.64
C ARG A 37 2.87 11.28 2.86
N VAL A 38 2.44 11.23 4.12
CA VAL A 38 1.21 10.55 4.53
C VAL A 38 0.34 11.52 5.31
N GLN A 39 -0.96 11.50 5.02
CA GLN A 39 -1.97 12.24 5.76
C GLN A 39 -3.07 11.27 6.21
N LEU A 40 -3.49 11.37 7.47
CA LEU A 40 -4.69 10.71 7.96
C LEU A 40 -5.90 11.61 7.69
N ASP A 41 -6.74 11.20 6.75
CA ASP A 41 -7.90 11.96 6.32
C ASP A 41 -9.12 11.69 7.20
N GLY A 42 -9.24 10.46 7.72
CA GLY A 42 -10.37 10.08 8.54
C GLY A 42 -10.21 8.74 9.22
N VAL A 43 -10.97 8.55 10.30
CA VAL A 43 -11.12 7.27 11.00
C VAL A 43 -12.61 7.03 11.21
N ASP A 44 -13.08 5.86 10.79
CA ASP A 44 -14.45 5.38 10.94
C ASP A 44 -14.43 4.13 11.81
N ASP A 45 -15.04 4.21 12.99
CA ASP A 45 -15.08 3.09 13.94
C ASP A 45 -16.43 2.36 13.86
N ARG A 46 -16.38 1.08 13.50
CA ARG A 46 -17.55 0.21 13.33
C ARG A 46 -17.55 -0.89 14.37
N ALA A 47 -18.70 -1.56 14.49
CA ALA A 47 -18.91 -2.63 15.47
C ALA A 47 -17.91 -3.80 15.33
N ASP A 48 -17.43 -4.08 14.12
CA ASP A 48 -16.55 -5.20 13.78
C ASP A 48 -15.12 -4.79 13.44
N LYS A 49 -14.90 -3.53 13.03
CA LYS A 49 -13.58 -3.01 12.64
C LYS A 49 -13.47 -1.50 12.73
N THR A 50 -12.24 -1.00 12.81
CA THR A 50 -11.90 0.39 12.55
C THR A 50 -11.35 0.53 11.12
N ILE A 51 -11.77 1.56 10.40
CA ILE A 51 -11.27 1.89 9.06
C ILE A 51 -10.57 3.24 9.14
N ALA A 52 -9.32 3.33 8.67
CA ALA A 52 -8.57 4.57 8.55
C ALA A 52 -8.34 4.89 7.08
N THR A 53 -8.68 6.10 6.66
CA THR A 53 -8.40 6.60 5.30
C THR A 53 -7.12 7.42 5.33
N LEU A 54 -6.13 6.97 4.56
CA LEU A 54 -4.81 7.59 4.46
C LEU A 54 -4.57 8.05 3.02
N THR A 55 -4.11 9.29 2.84
CA THR A 55 -3.59 9.77 1.56
C THR A 55 -2.07 9.74 1.57
N PHE A 56 -1.49 8.96 0.66
CA PHE A 56 -0.07 8.94 0.36
C PHE A 56 0.20 9.81 -0.86
N SER A 57 1.23 10.65 -0.80
CA SER A 57 1.65 11.46 -1.95
C SER A 57 3.17 11.53 -2.03
N GLY A 58 3.69 11.74 -3.23
CA GLY A 58 5.13 11.81 -3.46
C GLY A 58 5.47 11.85 -4.94
N VAL A 59 6.72 11.53 -5.27
CA VAL A 59 7.20 11.43 -6.65
C VAL A 59 7.70 10.01 -6.91
N SER A 60 7.11 9.33 -7.88
CA SER A 60 7.50 8.00 -8.34
C SER A 60 8.49 8.07 -9.49
N LYS A 61 9.55 7.26 -9.46
CA LYS A 61 10.62 7.28 -10.45
C LYS A 61 10.95 5.87 -10.90
N SER A 62 11.00 5.63 -12.21
CA SER A 62 11.47 4.38 -12.80
C SER A 62 13.00 4.23 -12.76
N SER A 63 13.72 5.32 -12.45
CA SER A 63 15.17 5.37 -12.31
C SER A 63 15.57 6.53 -11.38
N ARG A 64 16.67 6.38 -10.63
CA ARG A 64 17.17 7.45 -9.73
C ARG A 64 17.56 8.75 -10.43
N PHE A 65 17.77 8.69 -11.75
CA PHE A 65 18.11 9.85 -12.57
C PHE A 65 16.88 10.47 -13.25
N ASP A 66 15.70 9.85 -13.11
CA ASP A 66 14.46 10.37 -13.67
C ASP A 66 13.91 11.52 -12.81
N GLN A 67 13.18 12.45 -13.43
CA GLN A 67 12.45 13.48 -12.70
C GLN A 67 11.25 12.91 -11.94
N GLY A 68 10.67 11.83 -12.47
CA GLY A 68 9.55 11.10 -11.88
C GLY A 68 8.19 11.71 -12.15
N GLU A 69 7.16 11.01 -11.70
CA GLU A 69 5.76 11.40 -11.78
C GLU A 69 5.18 11.59 -10.38
N VAL A 70 4.50 12.72 -10.15
CA VAL A 70 3.79 12.96 -8.89
C VAL A 70 2.63 11.98 -8.75
N PHE A 71 2.47 11.40 -7.58
CA PHE A 71 1.32 10.56 -7.25
C PHE A 71 0.61 11.07 -6.00
N SER A 72 -0.68 10.74 -5.92
CA SER A 72 -1.52 10.96 -4.74
C SER A 72 -2.54 9.84 -4.70
N GLU A 73 -2.41 8.93 -3.75
CA GLU A 73 -3.24 7.74 -3.62
C GLU A 73 -3.94 7.70 -2.27
N SER A 74 -5.21 7.34 -2.25
CA SER A 74 -6.01 7.18 -1.04
C SER A 74 -6.19 5.70 -0.74
N TRP A 75 -5.85 5.30 0.48
CA TRP A 75 -5.84 3.91 0.95
C TRP A 75 -6.79 3.79 2.13
N ASN A 76 -7.61 2.74 2.13
CA ASN A 76 -8.44 2.38 3.28
C ASN A 76 -7.76 1.23 4.02
N MET A 77 -7.25 1.53 5.20
CA MET A 77 -6.68 0.54 6.10
C MET A 77 -7.77 0.05 7.05
N GLU A 78 -7.90 -1.26 7.18
CA GLU A 78 -8.85 -1.92 8.07
C GLU A 78 -8.12 -2.59 9.23
N ARG A 79 -8.68 -2.47 10.45
CA ARG A 79 -8.22 -3.19 11.63
C ARG A 79 -9.43 -3.80 12.33
N ALA A 80 -9.40 -5.11 12.56
CA ALA A 80 -10.44 -5.79 13.33
C ALA A 80 -10.50 -5.26 14.77
N GLN A 81 -11.67 -5.32 15.40
CA GLN A 81 -11.78 -5.02 16.84
C GLN A 81 -11.02 -6.05 17.67
N GLY A 82 -10.42 -5.61 18.77
CA GLY A 82 -9.60 -6.44 19.65
C GLY A 82 -8.21 -5.84 19.88
N ASP A 83 -7.51 -6.39 20.87
CA ASP A 83 -6.14 -5.98 21.18
C ASP A 83 -5.16 -6.53 20.12
N ASP A 84 -4.10 -5.77 19.83
CA ASP A 84 -3.00 -6.13 18.92
C ASP A 84 -3.41 -6.59 17.50
N GLN A 85 -4.57 -6.14 16.98
CA GLN A 85 -4.97 -6.45 15.60
C GLN A 85 -4.16 -5.61 14.59
N PRO A 86 -3.70 -6.21 13.47
CA PRO A 86 -2.94 -5.50 12.45
C PRO A 86 -3.84 -4.59 11.59
N TRP A 87 -3.22 -3.56 10.99
CA TRP A 87 -3.84 -2.78 9.94
C TRP A 87 -3.54 -3.40 8.58
N LEU A 88 -4.58 -3.71 7.82
CA LEU A 88 -4.50 -4.36 6.51
C LEU A 88 -5.19 -3.51 5.45
N VAL A 89 -4.70 -3.53 4.23
CA VAL A 89 -5.39 -3.01 3.04
C VAL A 89 -6.10 -4.13 2.27
#